data_AF-A0A3N5LQW2-F1
#
_entry.id   AF-A0A3N5LQW2-F1
#
_cell.length_a   1.000
_cell.length_b   1.000
_cell.length_c   1.000
_cell.angle_alpha   90.00
_cell.angle_beta   90.00
_cell.angle_gamma   90.00
#
_symmetry.space_group_name_H-M   'P 1'
#
loop_
_entity.id
_entity.type
_entity.pdbx_description
1 polymer ?
#
loop_
_entity_poly.entity_id
_entity_poly.type
_entity_poly.pdbx_seq_one_letter_code
_entity_poly.pdbx_strand_id
1 'polypeptide(L)'
;MRGPGGRPPIGDEAWFRPVVRWQSAEAVRSAYAKAGVEAPGAEFIREYYVIALTGLPNQDERMARRRAPAGEEMQARFQEKTRLYIGSERCLSPDRVQVADQDGDLVVLFLFARTDVRPNDKLKFTSEFGPLHLTADFKTKEMQFAGSLDL
;
A
#
# COMPACT_ATOMS: atom_id res chain seq x y z
N MET A 1 22.55 -44.16 -8.69
CA MET A 1 21.61 -43.93 -7.57
C MET A 1 21.49 -42.43 -7.37
N ARG A 2 20.27 -41.88 -7.42
CA ARG A 2 20.01 -40.44 -7.29
C ARG A 2 20.19 -40.02 -5.83
N GLY A 3 21.01 -38.99 -5.58
CA GLY A 3 21.12 -38.37 -4.26
C GLY A 3 19.79 -37.70 -3.87
N PRO A 4 19.45 -37.65 -2.57
CA PRO A 4 18.24 -36.97 -2.13
C PRO A 4 18.42 -35.47 -2.39
N GLY A 5 17.68 -34.97 -3.38
CA GLY A 5 17.53 -33.54 -3.64
C GLY A 5 16.95 -32.89 -2.39
N GLY A 6 17.78 -32.12 -1.70
CA GLY A 6 17.33 -31.18 -0.70
C GLY A 6 16.33 -30.24 -1.37
N ARG A 7 15.07 -30.29 -0.91
CA ARG A 7 14.13 -29.19 -1.13
C ARG A 7 14.84 -27.92 -0.67
N PRO A 8 14.97 -26.87 -1.50
CA PRO A 8 15.43 -25.60 -0.98
C PRO A 8 14.46 -25.15 0.12
N PRO A 9 14.97 -24.52 1.20
CA PRO A 9 14.12 -23.99 2.25
C PRO A 9 13.10 -23.04 1.62
N ILE A 10 11.82 -23.30 1.87
CA ILE A 10 10.74 -22.36 1.57
C ILE A 10 10.86 -21.26 2.63
N GLY A 11 11.68 -20.26 2.37
CA GLY A 11 11.88 -19.11 3.24
C GLY A 11 12.99 -18.19 2.70
N ASP A 12 12.70 -16.89 2.66
CA ASP A 12 13.61 -15.75 2.44
C ASP A 12 13.87 -15.14 1.06
N GLU A 13 13.20 -15.53 -0.02
CA GLU A 13 13.15 -14.68 -1.23
C GLU A 13 11.72 -14.55 -1.75
N ALA A 14 10.96 -13.61 -1.16
CA ALA A 14 9.92 -12.97 -1.95
C ALA A 14 10.62 -12.30 -3.15
N TRP A 15 10.42 -12.85 -4.35
CA TRP A 15 10.93 -12.31 -5.61
C TRP A 15 10.34 -10.93 -5.97
N PHE A 16 9.46 -10.42 -5.11
CA PHE A 16 8.84 -9.12 -5.20
C PHE A 16 9.05 -8.35 -3.88
N ARG A 17 9.20 -7.03 -3.96
CA ARG A 17 9.47 -6.16 -2.82
C ARG A 17 8.31 -5.18 -2.66
N PRO A 18 7.27 -5.52 -1.86
CA PRO A 18 6.14 -4.63 -1.67
C PRO A 18 6.59 -3.37 -0.97
N VAL A 19 6.20 -2.21 -1.49
CA VAL A 19 6.49 -0.90 -0.89
C VAL A 19 5.17 -0.20 -0.61
N VAL A 20 4.95 0.14 0.66
CA VAL A 20 3.84 0.98 1.11
C VAL A 20 4.32 2.42 1.24
N ARG A 21 3.63 3.37 0.60
CA ARG A 21 3.96 4.80 0.62
C ARG A 21 2.74 5.64 0.93
N TRP A 22 2.93 6.68 1.73
CA TRP A 22 1.91 7.69 1.98
C TRP A 22 1.96 8.75 0.87
N GLN A 23 1.16 8.58 -0.17
CA GLN A 23 1.20 9.41 -1.38
C GLN A 23 0.66 10.82 -1.16
N SER A 24 -0.29 11.01 -0.25
CA SER A 24 -0.86 12.34 0.01
C SER A 24 0.09 13.29 0.75
N ALA A 25 1.20 12.78 1.29
CA ALA A 25 2.18 13.58 2.01
C ALA A 25 2.93 14.51 1.05
N GLU A 26 3.08 15.78 1.45
CA GLU A 26 3.68 16.81 0.59
C GLU A 26 5.12 16.46 0.19
N ALA A 27 5.90 15.85 1.08
CA ALA A 27 7.25 15.39 0.77
C ALA A 27 7.29 14.38 -0.38
N VAL A 28 6.30 13.47 -0.44
CA VAL A 28 6.19 12.47 -1.51
C VAL A 28 5.73 13.13 -2.81
N ARG A 29 4.69 13.98 -2.74
CA ARG A 29 4.21 14.74 -3.91
C ARG A 29 5.30 15.62 -4.52
N SER A 30 6.05 16.32 -3.69
CA SER A 30 7.19 17.14 -4.12
C SER A 30 8.28 16.30 -4.78
N ALA A 31 8.51 15.06 -4.36
CA ALA A 31 9.47 14.16 -4.99
C ALA A 31 8.99 13.71 -6.39
N TYR A 32 7.72 13.35 -6.53
CA TYR A 32 7.12 13.00 -7.83
C TYR A 32 7.13 14.19 -8.80
N ALA A 33 6.76 15.39 -8.33
CA ALA A 33 6.83 16.62 -9.13
C ALA A 33 8.26 16.91 -9.62
N LYS A 34 9.29 16.72 -8.78
CA LYS A 34 10.70 16.86 -9.17
C LYS A 34 11.16 15.80 -10.17
N ALA A 35 10.61 14.59 -10.09
CA ALA A 35 10.90 13.52 -11.03
C ALA A 35 10.18 13.70 -12.38
N GLY A 36 9.23 14.64 -12.48
CA GLY A 36 8.41 14.83 -13.67
C GLY A 36 7.43 13.67 -13.92
N VAL A 37 7.10 12.91 -12.88
CA VAL A 37 6.20 11.74 -12.94
C VAL A 37 4.98 12.01 -12.08
N GLU A 38 3.80 11.62 -12.55
CA GLU A 38 2.56 11.75 -11.78
C GLU A 38 2.51 10.72 -10.64
N ALA A 39 2.15 11.18 -9.44
CA ALA A 39 1.98 10.31 -8.29
C ALA A 39 0.67 9.50 -8.42
N PRO A 40 0.68 8.17 -8.20
CA PRO A 40 -0.54 7.39 -8.19
C PRO A 40 -1.55 7.92 -7.16
N GLY A 41 -2.78 8.21 -7.62
CA GLY A 41 -3.87 8.71 -6.79
C GLY A 41 -3.81 10.22 -6.48
N ALA A 42 -3.05 10.99 -7.27
CA ALA A 42 -2.92 12.45 -7.11
C ALA A 42 -4.27 13.19 -7.07
N GLU A 43 -5.26 12.69 -7.80
CA GLU A 43 -6.60 13.24 -7.89
C GLU A 43 -7.39 13.11 -6.56
N PHE A 44 -7.07 12.15 -5.70
CA PHE A 44 -7.81 11.88 -4.46
C PHE A 44 -7.23 12.59 -3.23
N ILE A 45 -6.04 13.17 -3.33
CA ILE A 45 -5.25 13.70 -2.20
C ILE A 45 -5.98 14.81 -1.42
N ARG A 46 -6.85 15.57 -2.08
CA ARG A 46 -7.61 16.66 -1.44
C ARG A 46 -8.64 16.12 -0.44
N GLU A 47 -9.23 14.98 -0.74
CA GLU A 47 -10.37 14.41 0.01
C GLU A 47 -9.93 13.26 0.92
N TYR A 48 -8.85 12.56 0.55
CA TYR A 48 -8.41 11.34 1.21
C TYR A 48 -6.93 11.40 1.60
N TYR A 49 -6.60 10.68 2.67
CA TYR A 49 -5.25 10.16 2.83
C TYR A 49 -5.05 9.00 1.86
N VAL A 50 -4.06 9.15 0.97
CA VAL A 50 -3.78 8.19 -0.09
C VAL A 50 -2.55 7.38 0.33
N ILE A 51 -2.74 6.09 0.56
CA ILE A 51 -1.65 5.15 0.80
C ILE A 51 -1.56 4.21 -0.40
N ALA A 52 -0.41 4.17 -1.06
CA ALA A 52 -0.16 3.29 -2.20
C ALA A 52 0.68 2.08 -1.78
N LEU A 53 0.29 0.92 -2.27
CA LEU A 53 1.06 -0.30 -2.24
C LEU A 53 1.49 -0.65 -3.66
N THR A 54 2.80 -0.80 -3.84
CA THR A 54 3.47 -1.03 -5.14
C THR A 54 4.46 -2.19 -5.02
N GLY A 55 4.98 -2.68 -6.15
CA GLY A 55 5.95 -3.78 -6.17
C GLY A 55 5.32 -5.14 -5.86
N LEU A 56 4.00 -5.26 -6.02
CA LEU A 56 3.30 -6.53 -6.06
C LEU A 56 3.26 -7.02 -7.50
N PRO A 57 3.58 -8.29 -7.77
CA PRO A 57 3.50 -8.81 -9.11
C PRO A 57 2.03 -8.88 -9.53
N ASN A 58 1.72 -8.45 -10.75
CA ASN A 58 0.39 -8.71 -11.28
C ASN A 58 0.24 -10.23 -11.51
N GLN A 59 -0.52 -10.89 -10.63
CA GLN A 59 -0.74 -12.33 -10.75
C GLN A 59 -1.76 -12.67 -11.85
N ASP A 60 -2.46 -11.70 -12.45
CA ASP A 60 -3.46 -11.97 -13.49
C ASP A 60 -2.84 -12.66 -14.73
N GLU A 61 -1.60 -12.34 -15.10
CA GLU A 61 -0.95 -13.04 -16.22
C GLU A 61 -0.64 -14.52 -15.93
N ARG A 62 -0.46 -14.90 -14.66
CA ARG A 62 -0.23 -16.31 -14.26
C ARG A 62 -1.52 -17.03 -13.82
N MET A 63 -2.52 -16.29 -13.33
CA MET A 63 -3.81 -16.80 -12.82
C MET A 63 -4.94 -16.74 -13.85
N ALA A 64 -4.73 -16.21 -15.07
CA ALA A 64 -5.68 -16.34 -16.18
C ALA A 64 -6.08 -17.80 -16.53
N ARG A 65 -5.38 -18.81 -15.98
CA ARG A 65 -5.77 -20.23 -16.06
C ARG A 65 -6.68 -20.72 -14.93
N ARG A 66 -6.91 -19.94 -13.88
CA ARG A 66 -7.81 -20.26 -12.76
C ARG A 66 -8.53 -18.99 -12.31
N ARG A 67 -9.68 -18.71 -12.94
CA ARG A 67 -10.73 -17.72 -12.56
C ARG A 67 -10.30 -16.81 -11.40
N ALA A 68 -9.56 -15.75 -11.71
CA ALA A 68 -9.32 -14.69 -10.75
C ALA A 68 -10.66 -14.05 -10.38
N PRO A 69 -10.86 -13.65 -9.11
CA PRO A 69 -12.00 -12.83 -8.75
C PRO A 69 -11.93 -11.51 -9.54
N ALA A 70 -13.04 -11.11 -10.16
CA ALA A 70 -13.15 -9.83 -10.86
C ALA A 70 -12.65 -8.69 -9.95
N GLY A 71 -12.01 -7.65 -10.51
CA GLY A 71 -11.29 -6.62 -9.74
C GLY A 71 -12.06 -6.01 -8.55
N GLU A 72 -13.39 -6.03 -8.58
CA GLU A 72 -14.26 -5.64 -7.47
C GLU A 72 -14.13 -6.52 -6.21
N GLU A 73 -14.07 -7.84 -6.35
CA GLU A 73 -13.92 -8.74 -5.20
C GLU A 73 -12.52 -8.61 -4.57
N MET A 74 -11.49 -8.36 -5.40
CA MET A 74 -10.16 -8.04 -4.88
C MET A 74 -10.16 -6.71 -4.12
N GLN A 75 -10.80 -5.67 -4.66
CA GLN A 75 -10.98 -4.38 -3.95
C GLN A 75 -11.72 -4.56 -2.62
N ALA A 76 -12.81 -5.32 -2.61
CA ALA A 76 -13.59 -5.58 -1.40
C ALA A 76 -12.76 -6.31 -0.32
N ARG A 77 -11.97 -7.31 -0.71
CA ARG A 77 -11.05 -8.01 0.21
C ARG A 77 -10.02 -7.06 0.80
N PHE A 78 -9.39 -6.23 -0.03
CA PHE A 78 -8.44 -5.22 0.45
C PHE A 78 -9.12 -4.24 1.40
N GLN A 79 -10.33 -3.80 1.10
CA GLN A 79 -11.08 -2.89 1.95
C GLN A 79 -11.41 -3.52 3.32
N GLU A 80 -11.86 -4.77 3.33
CA GLU A 80 -12.20 -5.50 4.55
C GLU A 80 -10.96 -5.74 5.44
N LYS A 81 -9.82 -6.03 4.84
CA LYS A 81 -8.58 -6.49 5.51
C LYS A 81 -7.55 -5.41 5.76
N THR A 82 -7.86 -4.15 5.44
CA THR A 82 -6.91 -3.04 5.62
C THR A 82 -7.35 -2.12 6.74
N ARG A 83 -6.40 -1.77 7.62
CA ARG A 83 -6.60 -0.82 8.71
C ARG A 83 -5.48 0.20 8.76
N LEU A 84 -5.83 1.43 9.12
CA LEU A 84 -4.89 2.49 9.46
C LEU A 84 -5.12 2.90 10.92
N TYR A 85 -4.16 2.60 11.78
CA TYR A 85 -4.17 2.98 13.17
C TYR A 85 -3.51 4.36 13.35
N ILE A 86 -4.13 5.22 14.14
CA ILE A 86 -3.65 6.57 14.46
C ILE A 86 -3.55 6.69 15.98
N GLY A 87 -2.32 6.71 16.49
CA GLY A 87 -2.06 6.62 17.92
C GLY A 87 -2.52 5.26 18.49
N SER A 88 -3.02 5.26 19.72
CA SER A 88 -3.50 4.05 20.41
C SER A 88 -5.02 3.84 20.32
N GLU A 89 -5.77 4.85 19.89
CA GLU A 89 -7.23 4.88 20.09
C GLU A 89 -8.03 4.83 18.80
N ARG A 90 -7.46 5.30 17.68
CA ARG A 90 -8.19 5.46 16.43
C ARG A 90 -7.75 4.44 15.41
N CYS A 91 -8.73 3.84 14.74
CA CYS A 91 -8.54 2.86 13.69
C CYS A 91 -9.50 3.16 12.55
N LEU A 92 -8.96 3.40 11.37
CA LEU A 92 -9.72 3.69 10.16
C LEU A 92 -9.71 2.47 9.24
N SER A 93 -10.83 2.25 8.57
CA SER A 93 -10.89 1.40 7.37
C SER A 93 -10.85 2.32 6.14
N PRO A 94 -10.34 1.86 5.00
CA PRO A 94 -10.38 2.68 3.79
C PRO A 94 -11.83 2.82 3.32
N ASP A 95 -12.21 4.04 2.96
CA ASP A 95 -13.51 4.35 2.35
C ASP A 95 -13.61 3.73 0.96
N ARG A 96 -12.47 3.71 0.26
CA ARG A 96 -12.35 3.17 -1.10
C ARG A 96 -10.98 2.54 -1.30
N VAL A 97 -10.96 1.47 -2.09
CA VAL A 97 -9.73 0.87 -2.61
C VAL A 97 -9.78 0.93 -4.13
N GLN A 98 -8.66 1.30 -4.75
CA GLN A 98 -8.49 1.17 -6.19
C GLN A 98 -7.34 0.22 -6.48
N VAL A 99 -7.53 -0.62 -7.49
CA VAL A 99 -6.49 -1.53 -7.95
C VAL A 99 -6.30 -1.30 -9.44
N ALA A 100 -5.06 -1.04 -9.83
CA ALA A 100 -4.67 -0.81 -11.20
C ALA A 100 -3.43 -1.64 -11.54
N ASP A 101 -3.31 -2.02 -12.81
CA ASP A 101 -2.04 -2.48 -13.38
C ASP A 101 -1.28 -1.25 -13.88
N GLN A 102 0.00 -1.17 -13.53
CA GLN A 102 0.90 -0.17 -14.03
C GLN A 102 2.22 -0.83 -14.42
N ASP A 103 2.51 -0.87 -15.72
CA ASP A 103 3.72 -1.47 -16.28
C ASP A 103 3.95 -2.94 -15.85
N GLY A 104 2.87 -3.71 -15.65
CA GLY A 104 2.92 -5.11 -15.21
C GLY A 104 3.06 -5.31 -13.69
N ASP A 105 3.16 -4.21 -12.93
CA ASP A 105 3.08 -4.21 -11.48
C ASP A 105 1.68 -3.86 -11.00
N LEU A 106 1.21 -4.55 -9.96
CA LEU A 106 -0.03 -4.24 -9.30
C LEU A 106 0.16 -3.03 -8.39
N VAL A 107 -0.62 -1.98 -8.63
CA VAL A 107 -0.70 -0.79 -7.78
C VAL A 107 -2.04 -0.78 -7.06
N VAL A 108 -2.01 -0.76 -5.73
CA VAL A 108 -3.20 -0.69 -4.89
C VAL A 108 -3.21 0.63 -4.14
N LEU A 109 -4.27 1.42 -4.29
CA LEU A 109 -4.49 2.66 -3.59
C LEU A 109 -5.55 2.47 -2.51
N PHE A 110 -5.19 2.79 -1.28
CA PHE A 110 -6.08 2.80 -0.13
C PHE A 110 -6.43 4.25 0.20
N LEU A 111 -7.71 4.59 0.09
CA LEU A 111 -8.24 5.94 0.30
C LEU A 111 -8.95 5.99 1.64
N PHE A 112 -8.37 6.68 2.61
CA PHE A 112 -8.95 6.88 3.94
C PHE A 112 -9.50 8.29 4.05
N ALA A 113 -10.73 8.47 4.52
CA ALA A 113 -11.25 9.81 4.79
C ALA A 113 -10.27 10.61 5.66
N ARG A 114 -10.04 11.88 5.31
CA ARG A 114 -9.17 12.74 6.11
C ARG A 114 -9.77 12.94 7.50
N THR A 115 -8.92 12.82 8.51
CA THR A 115 -9.24 13.05 9.92
C THR A 115 -8.12 13.85 10.56
N ASP A 116 -8.28 14.33 11.79
CA ASP A 116 -7.21 15.09 12.48
C ASP A 116 -6.01 14.19 12.79
N VAL A 117 -4.92 14.29 12.03
CA VAL A 117 -3.64 13.64 12.34
C VAL A 117 -2.67 14.68 12.89
N ARG A 118 -2.13 14.41 14.08
CA ARG A 118 -1.31 15.37 14.81
C ARG A 118 0.19 15.08 14.66
N PRO A 119 1.04 16.11 14.81
CA PRO A 119 2.47 15.89 14.98
C PRO A 119 2.75 14.91 16.14
N ASN A 120 3.58 13.90 15.88
CA ASN A 120 3.93 12.78 16.76
C ASN A 120 2.88 11.68 16.93
N ASP A 121 1.75 11.73 16.21
CA ASP A 121 0.91 10.55 16.08
C ASP A 121 1.71 9.41 15.44
N LYS A 122 1.60 8.22 16.03
CA LYS A 122 2.11 6.98 15.44
C LYS A 122 1.07 6.48 14.46
N LEU A 123 1.44 6.35 13.20
CA LEU A 123 0.56 5.85 12.17
C LEU A 123 1.02 4.44 11.81
N LYS A 124 0.11 3.47 11.88
CA LYS A 124 0.41 2.09 11.50
C LYS A 124 -0.60 1.63 10.47
N PHE A 125 -0.12 1.36 9.27
CA PHE A 125 -0.89 0.70 8.24
C PHE A 125 -0.72 -0.81 8.34
N THR A 126 -1.82 -1.53 8.23
CA THR A 126 -1.82 -3.00 8.13
C THR A 126 -2.76 -3.43 7.02
N SER A 127 -2.36 -4.42 6.23
CA SER A 127 -3.21 -5.03 5.21
C SER A 127 -2.89 -6.52 5.08
N GLU A 128 -3.90 -7.33 4.82
CA GLU A 128 -3.76 -8.77 4.61
C GLU A 128 -4.24 -9.14 3.20
N PHE A 129 -3.44 -9.94 2.49
CA PHE A 129 -3.82 -10.51 1.20
C PHE A 129 -3.30 -11.94 1.09
N GLY A 130 -4.23 -12.90 1.18
CA GLY A 130 -3.87 -14.32 1.21
C GLY A 130 -2.90 -14.62 2.37
N PRO A 131 -1.72 -15.21 2.12
CA PRO A 131 -0.74 -15.47 3.17
C PRO A 131 0.09 -14.23 3.56
N LEU A 132 0.06 -13.16 2.76
CA LEU A 132 0.88 -11.97 2.96
C LEU A 132 0.24 -11.03 3.98
N HIS A 133 1.00 -10.69 5.02
CA HIS A 133 0.65 -9.66 5.99
C HIS A 133 1.60 -8.48 5.80
N LEU A 134 1.06 -7.32 5.45
CA LEU A 134 1.81 -6.10 5.27
C LEU A 134 1.60 -5.20 6.47
N THR A 135 2.70 -4.64 6.97
CA THR A 135 2.68 -3.62 8.01
C THR A 135 3.64 -2.52 7.62
N ALA A 136 3.21 -1.27 7.74
CA ALA A 136 4.05 -0.10 7.54
C ALA A 136 3.79 0.91 8.64
N ASP A 137 4.85 1.32 9.34
CA ASP A 137 4.78 2.38 10.35
C ASP A 137 5.21 3.71 9.70
N PHE A 138 4.36 4.73 9.83
CA PHE A 138 4.69 6.10 9.44
C PHE A 138 4.83 6.96 10.69
N LYS A 139 5.96 7.65 10.77
CA LYS A 139 6.23 8.60 11.84
C LYS A 139 5.92 9.99 11.32
N THR A 140 4.84 10.59 11.80
CA THR A 140 4.43 11.96 11.42
C THR A 140 5.53 13.00 11.60
N LYS A 141 6.44 12.81 12.57
CA LYS A 141 7.63 13.68 12.74
C LYS A 141 8.56 13.66 11.53
N GLU A 142 8.71 12.52 10.86
CA GLU A 142 9.55 12.34 9.66
C GLU A 142 8.81 12.77 8.38
N MET A 143 7.50 13.01 8.47
CA MET A 143 6.65 13.44 7.36
C MET A 143 6.38 14.95 7.36
N GLN A 144 7.12 15.71 8.17
CA GLN A 144 7.03 17.16 8.16
C GLN A 144 7.72 17.70 6.92
N PHE A 145 7.02 18.58 6.20
CA PHE A 145 7.54 19.29 5.06
C PHE A 145 7.57 20.79 5.38
N ALA A 146 8.71 21.44 5.13
CA ALA A 146 8.94 22.84 5.47
C ALA A 146 8.61 23.23 6.94
N GLY A 147 8.74 22.28 7.88
CA GLY A 147 8.49 22.50 9.31
C GLY A 147 7.05 22.28 9.77
N SER A 148 6.14 21.92 8.88
CA SER A 148 4.74 21.58 9.19
C SER A 148 4.40 20.15 8.77
N LEU A 149 3.50 19.51 9.52
CA LEU A 149 2.92 18.24 9.09
C LEU A 149 1.95 18.50 7.95
N ASP A 150 2.25 17.96 6.76
CA ASP A 150 1.42 18.11 5.57
C ASP A 150 1.21 16.74 4.90
N LEU A 151 0.02 16.18 5.11
CA LEU A 151 -0.35 14.78 4.86
C LEU A 151 -1.47 14.63 3.85
#